data_AF-A0A6J4E9R5-F1
#
_entry.id   AF-A0A6J4E9R5-F1
#
_cell.length_a   1.000
_cell.length_b   1.000
_cell.length_c   1.000
_cell.angle_alpha   90.00
_cell.angle_beta   90.00
_cell.angle_gamma   90.00
#
_symmetry.space_group_name_H-M   'P 1'
#
loop_
_entity.id
_entity.type
_entity.pdbx_description
1 polymer ?
#
loop_
_entity_poly.entity_id
_entity_poly.type
_entity_poly.pdbx_seq_one_letter_code
_entity_poly.pdbx_strand_id
1 'polypeptide(L)' 'MQQRQQPAADIEEFAGKNIRATAALARRYGYTDPIFAKLCGNLCVLGFKRRQAQQVA' A
#
# COMPACT_ATOMS: atom_id res chain seq x y z
N MET A 1 -7.46 16.35 22.85
CA MET A 1 -6.80 15.14 22.32
C MET A 1 -6.20 15.48 20.98
N GLN A 2 -4.89 15.68 20.91
CA GLN A 2 -4.22 16.04 19.66
C GLN A 2 -4.24 14.82 18.74
N GLN A 3 -5.05 14.85 17.68
CA GLN A 3 -4.88 13.95 16.55
C GLN A 3 -3.48 14.19 16.01
N ARG A 4 -2.57 13.27 16.31
CA ARG A 4 -1.26 13.21 15.68
C ARG A 4 -1.53 13.00 14.20
N GLN A 5 -1.60 14.08 13.42
CA GLN A 5 -1.57 14.02 11.97
C GLN A 5 -0.21 13.38 11.65
N GLN A 6 -0.22 12.05 11.51
CA GLN A 6 0.93 11.34 10.97
C GLN A 6 1.20 12.03 9.64
N PRO A 7 2.44 12.50 9.39
CA PRO A 7 2.79 13.11 8.11
C PRO A 7 2.29 12.15 7.05
N ALA A 8 1.52 12.66 6.06
CA ALA A 8 0.95 11.86 4.97
C ALA A 8 2.04 10.94 4.46
N ALA A 9 2.05 9.72 4.98
CA ALA A 9 3.22 8.88 4.90
C ALA A 9 3.32 8.51 3.42
N ASP A 10 4.54 8.48 2.90
CA ASP A 10 4.84 8.12 1.52
C ASP A 10 4.41 6.66 1.30
N ILE A 11 3.10 6.46 1.14
CA ILE A 11 2.41 5.18 1.17
C ILE A 11 1.63 5.07 -0.12
N GLU A 12 1.82 3.94 -0.79
CA GLU A 12 1.09 3.56 -1.98
C GLU A 12 0.11 2.44 -1.62
N GLU A 13 -1.16 2.63 -1.97
CA GLU A 13 -2.23 1.70 -1.65
C GLU A 13 -2.66 0.92 -2.90
N PHE A 14 -2.73 -0.41 -2.79
CA PHE A 14 -3.27 -1.29 -3.81
C PHE A 14 -4.59 -1.86 -3.32
N ALA A 15 -5.64 -1.81 -4.15
CA ALA A 15 -6.96 -2.37 -3.82
C ALA A 15 -7.30 -3.54 -4.76
N GLY A 16 -7.91 -4.60 -4.21
CA GLY A 16 -8.31 -5.78 -4.97
C GLY A 16 -9.38 -6.60 -4.28
N LYS A 17 -9.90 -7.62 -4.98
CA LYS A 17 -11.04 -8.44 -4.50
C LYS A 17 -10.73 -9.25 -3.25
N ASN A 18 -9.45 -9.58 -3.02
CA ASN A 18 -8.97 -10.30 -1.84
C ASN A 18 -7.47 -10.05 -1.66
N ILE A 19 -6.95 -10.38 -0.47
CA ILE A 19 -5.56 -10.13 -0.11
C ILE A 19 -4.56 -10.73 -1.09
N ARG A 20 -4.84 -11.91 -1.65
CA ARG A 20 -3.95 -12.60 -2.60
C ARG A 20 -3.88 -11.87 -3.93
N ALA A 21 -5.04 -11.44 -4.46
CA ALA A 21 -5.12 -10.66 -5.69
C ALA A 21 -4.45 -9.28 -5.54
N THR A 22 -4.68 -8.61 -4.40
CA THR A 22 -4.06 -7.32 -4.09
C THR A 22 -2.54 -7.45 -3.95
N ALA A 23 -2.05 -8.48 -3.25
CA ALA A 23 -0.62 -8.75 -3.12
C ALA A 23 0.03 -9.11 -4.47
N ALA A 24 -0.66 -9.92 -5.30
CA ALA A 24 -0.18 -10.25 -6.64
C ALA A 24 -0.07 -9.02 -7.54
N LEU A 25 -1.00 -8.06 -7.41
CA LEU A 25 -0.94 -6.79 -8.12
C LEU A 25 0.27 -5.96 -7.66
N ALA A 26 0.42 -5.74 -6.35
CA ALA A 26 1.51 -4.97 -5.77
C ALA A 26 2.90 -5.54 -6.16
N ARG A 27 3.04 -6.88 -6.19
CA ARG A 27 4.28 -7.57 -6.59
C ARG A 27 4.71 -7.27 -8.02
N ARG A 28 3.78 -7.00 -8.94
CA ARG A 28 4.11 -6.61 -10.34
C ARG A 28 4.83 -5.27 -10.42
N TYR A 29 4.62 -4.41 -9.42
CA TYR A 29 5.28 -3.12 -9.27
C TYR A 29 6.48 -3.18 -8.30
N GLY A 30 6.89 -4.38 -7.87
CA GLY A 30 8.03 -4.59 -6.98
C GLY A 30 7.74 -4.40 -5.50
N TYR A 31 6.47 -4.25 -5.11
CA TYR A 31 6.05 -4.17 -3.71
C TYR A 31 5.80 -5.58 -3.14
N THR A 32 6.49 -5.93 -2.06
CA THR A 32 6.46 -7.28 -1.47
C THR A 32 6.11 -7.30 0.01
N ASP A 33 6.34 -6.19 0.72
CA ASP A 33 6.18 -6.10 2.18
C ASP A 33 5.13 -5.02 2.54
N PRO A 34 3.85 -5.40 2.77
CA PRO A 34 2.81 -4.45 3.12
C PRO A 34 2.95 -3.99 4.58
N ILE A 35 2.81 -2.69 4.80
CA ILE A 35 2.82 -2.08 6.14
C ILE A 35 1.48 -2.31 6.84
N PHE A 36 0.38 -2.29 6.07
CA PHE A 36 -0.94 -2.57 6.60
C PHE A 36 -1.86 -3.23 5.57
N ALA A 37 -2.91 -3.86 6.08
CA ALA A 37 -4.04 -4.35 5.31
C ALA A 37 -5.33 -3.80 5.90
N LYS A 38 -6.25 -3.34 5.05
CA LYS A 38 -7.57 -2.84 5.44
C LYS A 38 -8.64 -3.45 4.54
N LEU A 39 -9.82 -3.69 5.11
CA LEU A 39 -11.02 -4.02 4.34
C LEU A 39 -11.84 -2.75 4.13
N CYS A 40 -12.14 -2.44 2.88
CA CYS A 40 -13.01 -1.34 2.47
C CYS A 40 -14.20 -1.95 1.72
N GLY A 41 -15.27 -2.27 2.46
CA GLY A 41 -16.40 -3.04 1.93
C GLY A 41 -15.93 -4.41 1.45
N ASN A 42 -16.15 -4.71 0.17
CA ASN A 42 -15.75 -5.97 -0.47
C ASN A 42 -14.33 -5.93 -1.06
N LEU A 43 -13.55 -4.89 -0.78
CA LEU A 43 -12.19 -4.73 -1.28
C LEU A 43 -11.17 -4.91 -0.14
N CYS A 44 -10.08 -5.60 -0.47
CA CYS A 44 -8.89 -5.66 0.36
C CYS A 44 -7.86 -4.65 -0.16
N VAL A 45 -7.49 -3.71 0.70
CA VAL A 45 -6.50 -2.67 0.46
C VAL A 45 -5.21 -3.03 1.20
N LEU A 46 -4.08 -3.01 0.50
CA LEU A 46 -2.75 -3.19 1.07
C LEU A 46 -1.96 -1.90 0.89
N GLY A 47 -1.43 -1.35 1.98
CA GLY A 47 -0.57 -0.18 1.97
C GLY A 47 0.89 -0.57 2.03
N PHE A 48 1.72 0.03 1.18
CA PHE A 48 3.16 -0.20 1.10
C PHE A 48 3.92 1.11 1.25
N LYS A 49 5.16 1.07 1.75
CA LYS A 49 6.03 2.24 1.70
C LYS A 49 6.33 2.52 0.23
N ARG A 50 6.00 3.70 -0.26
CA ARG A 50 6.33 4.12 -1.63
C ARG A 50 7.82 3.95 -1.81
N ARG A 51 8.23 3.18 -2.82
CA ARG A 51 9.60 3.29 -3.31
C ARG A 51 9.68 4.67 -3.92
N GLN A 52 10.49 5.57 -3.35
CA GLN A 52 11.01 6.67 -4.15
C GLN A 52 11.54 6.00 -5.41
N ALA A 53 10.92 6.28 -6.56
CA ALA A 53 11.50 5.93 -7.83
C ALA A 53 12.87 6.61 -7.81
N GLN A 54 13.91 5.86 -7.46
CA GLN A 54 15.26 6.24 -7.83
C GLN A 54 15.16 6.34 -9.33
N GLN A 55 15.07 7.58 -9.79
CA GLN A 55 15.28 7.96 -11.17
C GLN A 55 16.54 7.22 -11.57
N VAL A 56 16.38 6.24 -12.44
CA VAL A 56 17.52 5.62 -13.12
C VAL A 56 18.12 6.77 -13.93
N ALA A 57 19.34 7.14 -13.54
CA ALA A 57 20.13 8.20 -14.17
C ALA A 57 20.28 8.00 -15.68
#